data_AF-A0A210PQC5-F1
#
_entry.id   AF-A0A210PQC5-F1
#
_cell.length_a   1.000
_cell.length_b   1.000
_cell.length_c   1.000
_cell.angle_alpha   90.00
_cell.angle_beta   90.00
_cell.angle_gamma   90.00
#
_symmetry.space_group_name_H-M   'P 1'
#
loop_
_entity.id
_entity.type
_entity.pdbx_description
1 polymer ?
#
loop_
_entity_poly.entity_id
_entity_poly.type
_entity_poly.pdbx_seq_one_letter_code
_entity_poly.pdbx_strand_id
1 'polypeptide(L)'
;MCVQIYFNGNGSGKGFHLSIFFALVRSEIDDILTWPFSRKVKLMILDQTGGGCHHVDECIPNSRSKNFEKPQEHMNIPVGFERFMTHLKLETPQYVKENTLCLMVDAEYM
;
A
#
# COMPACT_ATOMS: atom_id res chain seq x y z
N MET A 1 -11.25 1.54 1.25
CA MET A 1 -9.91 1.01 0.89
C MET A 1 -9.38 0.21 2.05
N CYS A 2 -8.64 -0.86 1.79
CA CYS A 2 -7.88 -1.60 2.80
C CYS A 2 -6.44 -1.83 2.32
N VAL A 3 -5.58 -2.26 3.24
CA VAL A 3 -4.19 -2.65 2.95
C VAL A 3 -4.03 -4.14 3.21
N GLN A 4 -3.29 -4.80 2.33
CA GLN A 4 -2.86 -6.18 2.49
C GLN A 4 -1.34 -6.26 2.54
N ILE A 5 -0.81 -6.90 3.58
CA ILE A 5 0.62 -6.98 3.86
C ILE A 5 1.05 -8.45 3.90
N TYR A 6 2.17 -8.74 3.25
CA TYR A 6 2.84 -10.03 3.35
C TYR A 6 4.22 -9.82 3.98
N PHE A 7 4.33 -10.10 5.28
CA PHE A 7 5.59 -9.92 6.02
C PHE A 7 6.74 -10.79 5.50
N ASN A 8 6.45 -11.96 4.94
CA ASN A 8 7.46 -12.83 4.30
C ASN A 8 7.42 -12.72 2.76
N GLY A 9 6.83 -11.65 2.24
CA GLY A 9 6.72 -11.38 0.81
C GLY A 9 5.72 -12.23 0.05
N ASN A 10 5.40 -11.76 -1.16
CA ASN A 10 4.53 -12.39 -2.15
C ASN A 10 5.17 -12.29 -3.54
N GLY A 11 4.79 -13.18 -4.47
CA GLY A 11 5.28 -13.18 -5.84
C GLY A 11 6.80 -13.15 -5.94
N SER A 12 7.35 -12.22 -6.72
CA SER A 12 8.79 -12.03 -6.94
C SER A 12 9.57 -11.52 -5.73
N GLY A 13 8.90 -11.12 -4.65
CA GLY A 13 9.52 -10.69 -3.40
C GLY A 13 9.53 -11.73 -2.28
N LYS A 14 8.84 -12.87 -2.47
CA LYS A 14 8.67 -13.91 -1.45
C LYS A 14 9.99 -14.36 -0.83
N GLY A 15 10.05 -14.37 0.50
CA GLY A 15 11.22 -14.76 1.30
C GLY A 15 12.26 -13.66 1.52
N PHE A 16 12.22 -12.57 0.74
CA PHE A 16 13.30 -11.56 0.73
C PHE A 16 12.81 -10.12 0.93
N HIS A 17 11.52 -9.85 0.70
CA HIS A 17 10.93 -8.52 0.78
C HIS A 17 9.62 -8.55 1.54
N LEU A 18 9.33 -7.46 2.24
CA LEU A 18 7.97 -7.07 2.60
C LEU A 18 7.21 -6.75 1.30
N SER A 19 6.01 -7.31 1.14
CA SER A 19 5.12 -6.91 0.05
C SER A 19 3.89 -6.20 0.60
N ILE A 20 3.52 -5.08 -0.03
CA ILE A 20 2.40 -4.24 0.41
C ILE A 20 1.50 -3.94 -0.78
N PHE A 21 0.21 -4.16 -0.60
CA PHE A 21 -0.83 -3.89 -1.58
C PHE A 21 -1.96 -3.12 -0.92
N PHE A 22 -2.73 -2.38 -1.70
CA PHE A 22 -4.01 -1.83 -1.30
C PHE A 22 -5.11 -2.28 -2.25
N ALA A 23 -6.34 -2.29 -1.76
CA ALA A 23 -7.50 -2.57 -2.59
C ALA A 23 -8.64 -1.60 -2.29
N LEU A 24 -9.41 -1.30 -3.33
CA LEU A 24 -10.68 -0.60 -3.18
C LEU A 24 -11.70 -1.59 -2.63
N VAL A 25 -12.40 -1.16 -1.58
CA VAL A 25 -13.40 -1.95 -0.87
C VAL A 25 -14.74 -1.27 -1.11
N ARG A 26 -15.76 -2.06 -1.40
CA ARG A 26 -17.11 -1.56 -1.65
C ARG A 26 -17.63 -0.78 -0.45
N SER A 27 -18.26 0.36 -0.72
CA SER A 27 -18.89 1.23 0.26
C SER A 27 -20.34 1.53 -0.10
N GLU A 28 -21.17 1.83 0.89
CA GLU A 28 -22.56 2.25 0.69
C GLU A 28 -22.69 3.57 -0.07
N ILE A 29 -21.62 4.38 -0.07
CA ILE A 29 -21.57 5.68 -0.75
C ILE A 29 -20.88 5.63 -2.12
N ASP A 30 -20.58 4.43 -2.67
CA ASP A 30 -19.85 4.33 -3.95
C ASP A 30 -20.60 4.98 -5.13
N ASP A 31 -21.92 5.14 -5.06
CA ASP A 31 -22.73 5.81 -6.09
C ASP A 31 -22.50 7.32 -6.19
N ILE A 32 -22.02 7.96 -5.12
CA ILE A 32 -21.73 9.41 -5.10
C ILE A 32 -20.24 9.72 -5.25
N LEU A 33 -19.39 8.70 -5.31
CA LEU A 33 -17.95 8.84 -5.51
C LEU A 33 -17.59 8.86 -7.01
N THR A 34 -16.46 9.49 -7.34
CA THR A 34 -15.93 9.53 -8.70
C THR A 34 -15.22 8.22 -9.05
N TRP A 35 -15.52 7.69 -10.24
CA TRP A 35 -14.92 6.47 -10.78
C TRP A 35 -14.41 6.66 -12.22
N PRO A 36 -13.35 5.95 -12.63
CA PRO A 36 -12.50 5.08 -11.81
C PRO A 36 -11.71 5.90 -10.77
N PHE A 37 -11.28 5.25 -9.70
CA PHE A 37 -10.44 5.84 -8.67
C PHE A 37 -9.15 6.38 -9.31
N SER A 38 -8.86 7.67 -9.09
CA SER A 38 -7.80 8.41 -9.77
C SER A 38 -6.82 9.10 -8.82
N ARG A 39 -6.97 8.93 -7.51
CA ARG A 39 -6.10 9.55 -6.51
C ARG A 39 -4.78 8.80 -6.42
N LYS A 40 -3.65 9.52 -6.47
CA LYS A 40 -2.33 8.93 -6.23
C LYS A 40 -2.29 8.38 -4.80
N VAL A 41 -1.79 7.16 -4.65
CA VAL A 41 -1.65 6.48 -3.35
C VAL A 41 -0.17 6.30 -3.04
N LYS A 42 0.28 6.79 -1.90
CA LYS A 42 1.61 6.52 -1.35
C LYS A 42 1.51 5.46 -0.27
N LEU A 43 2.31 4.42 -0.39
CA LEU A 43 2.50 3.41 0.65
C LEU A 43 3.84 3.68 1.33
N MET A 44 3.84 3.76 2.67
CA MET A 44 5.01 4.23 3.42
C MET A 44 5.29 3.39 4.65
N ILE A 45 6.55 2.94 4.79
CA ILE A 45 7.07 2.43 6.05
C ILE A 45 7.83 3.57 6.73
N LEU A 46 7.32 3.97 7.89
CA LEU A 46 7.80 5.16 8.57
C LEU A 46 9.15 4.90 9.24
N ASP A 47 10.00 5.92 9.14
CA ASP A 47 11.21 6.05 9.93
C ASP A 47 10.83 6.45 11.35
N GLN A 48 11.20 5.61 12.31
CA GLN A 48 10.86 5.75 13.73
C GLN A 48 11.98 6.42 14.55
N THR A 49 13.06 6.88 13.90
CA THR A 49 14.19 7.55 14.56
C THR A 49 14.01 9.07 14.64
N GLY A 50 12.99 9.62 13.98
CA GLY A 50 12.79 11.05 13.83
C GLY A 50 13.59 11.69 12.68
N GLY A 51 14.38 10.89 11.93
CA GLY A 51 15.13 11.37 10.78
C GLY A 51 14.28 11.73 9.55
N GLY A 52 13.01 11.29 9.51
CA GLY A 52 12.09 11.57 8.40
C GLY A 52 12.38 10.77 7.12
N CYS A 53 13.33 9.84 7.14
CA CYS A 53 13.73 9.04 5.99
C CYS A 53 12.81 7.83 5.77
N HIS A 54 11.52 8.11 5.55
CA HIS A 54 10.50 7.11 5.27
C HIS A 54 10.82 6.37 3.96
N HIS A 55 10.47 5.09 3.91
CA HIS A 55 10.51 4.36 2.64
C HIS A 55 9.13 4.43 2.00
N VAL A 56 9.08 4.99 0.80
CA VAL A 56 7.85 5.38 0.11
C VAL A 56 7.88 4.82 -1.31
N ASP A 57 6.82 4.12 -1.70
CA ASP A 57 6.51 3.86 -3.10
C ASP A 57 5.12 4.43 -3.44
N GLU A 58 4.98 4.92 -4.67
CA GLU A 58 3.75 5.56 -5.16
C GLU A 58 3.06 4.71 -6.22
N CYS A 59 1.74 4.54 -6.06
CA CYS A 59 0.86 3.97 -7.07
C CYS A 59 0.02 5.08 -7.69
N ILE A 60 0.18 5.30 -9.00
CA ILE A 60 -0.66 6.20 -9.79
C ILE A 60 -1.73 5.34 -10.47
N PRO A 61 -3.03 5.50 -10.12
CA PRO A 61 -4.08 4.69 -10.72
C PRO A 61 -4.16 4.86 -12.23
N ASN A 62 -4.26 3.74 -12.94
CA ASN A 62 -4.51 3.71 -14.38
C ASN A 62 -6.01 3.55 -14.63
N SER A 63 -6.65 4.55 -15.24
CA SER A 63 -8.09 4.56 -15.52
C SER A 63 -8.56 3.41 -16.42
N ARG A 64 -7.66 2.72 -17.13
CA ARG A 64 -7.97 1.53 -17.95
C ARG A 64 -7.92 0.21 -17.17
N SER A 65 -7.46 0.23 -15.92
CA SER A 65 -7.35 -0.97 -15.09
C SER A 65 -8.60 -1.17 -14.25
N LYS A 66 -9.15 -2.39 -14.33
CA LYS A 66 -10.33 -2.82 -13.55
C LYS A 66 -10.11 -2.75 -12.04
N ASN A 67 -8.86 -2.78 -11.59
CA ASN A 67 -8.55 -2.70 -10.16
C ASN A 67 -8.94 -1.36 -9.53
N PHE A 68 -9.10 -0.32 -10.36
CA PHE A 68 -9.50 1.03 -9.93
C PHE A 68 -10.94 1.38 -10.31
N GLU A 69 -11.69 0.47 -10.94
CA GLU A 69 -13.11 0.66 -11.18
C GLU A 69 -13.93 0.58 -9.89
N LYS A 70 -15.19 1.01 -9.96
CA LYS A 70 -16.15 0.89 -8.86
C LYS A 70 -16.28 -0.57 -8.42
N PRO A 71 -16.03 -0.92 -7.13
CA PRO A 71 -16.18 -2.28 -6.64
C PRO A 71 -17.57 -2.85 -6.93
N GLN A 72 -17.61 -3.99 -7.61
CA GLN A 72 -18.83 -4.77 -7.82
C GLN A 72 -19.02 -5.79 -6.70
N GLU A 73 -17.92 -6.44 -6.32
CA GLU A 73 -17.82 -7.37 -5.19
C GLU A 73 -17.37 -6.64 -3.92
N HIS A 74 -17.11 -7.39 -2.84
CA HIS A 74 -16.62 -6.82 -1.57
C HIS A 74 -15.33 -5.99 -1.74
N MET A 75 -14.42 -6.43 -2.62
CA MET A 75 -13.10 -5.84 -2.79
C MET A 75 -12.58 -6.07 -4.22
N ASN A 76 -11.91 -5.07 -4.79
CA ASN A 76 -11.19 -5.22 -6.07
C ASN A 76 -9.90 -6.05 -5.88
N ILE A 77 -9.29 -6.47 -6.98
CA ILE A 77 -7.96 -7.12 -6.94
C ILE A 77 -6.94 -6.12 -6.36
N PRO A 78 -6.18 -6.49 -5.31
CA PRO A 78 -5.19 -5.60 -4.72
C PRO A 78 -4.08 -5.19 -5.70
N VAL A 79 -3.62 -3.94 -5.55
CA VAL A 79 -2.52 -3.35 -6.33
C VAL A 79 -1.45 -2.83 -5.39
N GLY A 80 -0.18 -3.00 -5.75
CA GLY A 80 0.94 -2.54 -4.94
C GLY A 80 2.24 -3.18 -5.39
N PHE A 81 3.09 -3.50 -4.42
CA PHE A 81 4.50 -3.81 -4.66
C PHE A 81 4.85 -5.15 -4.04
N GLU A 82 5.17 -6.13 -4.89
CA GLU A 82 5.73 -7.42 -4.46
C GLU A 82 7.09 -7.24 -3.78
N ARG A 83 7.86 -6.24 -4.21
CA ARG A 83 9.21 -5.96 -3.72
C ARG A 83 9.29 -4.57 -3.09
N PHE A 84 8.39 -4.29 -2.14
CA PHE A 84 8.31 -2.98 -1.49
C PHE A 84 9.62 -2.68 -0.73
N MET A 85 9.93 -3.40 0.35
CA MET A 85 11.17 -3.22 1.11
C MET A 85 11.88 -4.55 1.34
N THR A 86 13.20 -4.62 1.16
CA THR A 86 13.97 -5.81 1.52
C THR A 86 13.91 -6.08 3.03
N HIS A 87 13.88 -7.34 3.46
CA HIS A 87 13.95 -7.68 4.88
C HIS A 87 15.22 -7.14 5.55
N LEU A 88 16.36 -7.17 4.85
CA LEU A 88 17.63 -6.61 5.35
C LEU A 88 17.52 -5.12 5.71
N LYS A 89 16.77 -4.32 4.92
CA LYS A 89 16.54 -2.91 5.23
C LYS A 89 15.50 -2.75 6.34
N LEU A 90 14.47 -3.60 6.33
CA LEU A 90 13.37 -3.58 7.29
C LEU A 90 13.84 -3.84 8.74
N GLU A 91 14.75 -4.79 8.93
CA GLU A 91 15.27 -5.24 10.23
C GLU A 91 16.22 -4.24 10.91
N THR A 92 16.29 -3.01 10.40
CA THR A 92 17.08 -1.94 11.02
C THR A 92 16.25 -1.23 12.11
N PRO A 93 16.91 -0.67 13.16
CA PRO A 93 16.23 0.15 14.17
C PRO A 93 15.52 1.38 13.60
N GLN A 94 15.80 1.73 12.33
CA GLN A 94 15.14 2.81 11.62
C GLN A 94 13.66 2.53 11.38
N TYR A 95 13.32 1.31 10.98
CA TYR A 95 11.96 0.96 10.55
C TYR A 95 11.23 0.03 11.52
N VAL A 96 11.96 -0.71 12.36
CA VAL A 96 11.40 -1.56 13.43
C VAL A 96 11.93 -1.11 14.78
N LYS A 97 11.02 -0.68 15.65
CA LYS A 97 11.31 -0.28 17.04
C LYS A 97 10.38 -1.05 17.96
N GLU A 98 10.92 -1.66 19.02
CA GLU A 98 10.13 -2.43 20.00
C GLU A 98 9.20 -3.46 19.34
N ASN A 99 9.76 -4.21 18.38
CA ASN A 99 9.04 -5.21 17.58
C ASN A 99 7.78 -4.65 16.87
N THR A 100 7.77 -3.36 16.59
CA THR A 100 6.65 -2.64 16.00
C THR A 100 7.11 -1.90 14.75
N LEU A 101 6.27 -1.96 13.72
CA LEU A 101 6.46 -1.26 12.46
C LEU A 101 5.25 -0.34 12.21
N CYS A 102 5.53 0.86 11.71
CA CYS A 102 4.51 1.85 11.39
C CYS A 102 4.33 1.96 9.88
N LEU A 103 3.14 1.60 9.41
CA LEU A 103 2.69 1.79 8.02
C LEU A 103 1.82 3.04 7.93
N MET A 104 2.05 3.87 6.92
CA MET A 104 1.14 4.94 6.54
C MET A 104 0.71 4.77 5.08
N VAL A 105 -0.56 5.06 4.82
CA VAL A 105 -1.11 5.14 3.47
C VAL A 105 -1.70 6.53 3.29
N ASP A 106 -1.20 7.24 2.29
CA ASP A 106 -1.66 8.58 1.94
C ASP A 106 -2.30 8.54 0.55
N ALA A 107 -3.58 8.90 0.47
CA ALA A 107 -4.31 9.04 -0.79
C ALA A 107 -4.56 10.53 -1.01
N GLU A 108 -3.80 11.14 -1.91
CA GLU A 108 -3.77 12.60 -2.05
C GLU A 108 -5.16 13.16 -2.42
N TYR A 109 -5.57 14.21 -1.72
CA TYR A 109 -6.70 15.05 -2.11
C TYR A 109 -6.18 16.22 -2.94
N MET A 110 -6.81 16.46 -4.10
CA MET A 110 -6.66 17.72 -4.83
C MET A 110 -7.30 18.87 -4.06
#